data_AF-A0A9D1N4I6-F1
#
_entry.id   AF-A0A9D1N4I6-F1
#
_cell.length_a   1.000
_cell.length_b   1.000
_cell.length_c   1.000
_cell.angle_alpha   90.00
_cell.angle_beta   90.00
_cell.angle_gamma   90.00
#
_symmetry.space_group_name_H-M   'P 1'
#
loop_
_entity.id
_entity.type
_entity.pdbx_description
1 polymer ?
#
loop_
_entity_poly.entity_id
_entity_poly.type
_entity_poly.pdbx_seq_one_letter_code
_entity_poly.pdbx_strand_id
1 'polypeptide(L)'
;MNPLLHLAACLALTVAVECGAAALLLRSRRGAYAALLGNLLTNPLLNGALLLLQTAFPAARTAALALLECGAVAGEAALYRRLLPLPVRRAAPLSLLLNALSFGAGQALACIIPLEVSL
;
A
#
# COMPACT_ATOMS: atom_id res chain seq x y z
N MET A 1 -6.50 -1.08 -20.76
CA MET A 1 -5.08 -1.06 -20.32
C MET A 1 -4.68 -2.48 -19.91
N ASN A 2 -3.45 -2.93 -20.18
CA ASN A 2 -2.99 -4.24 -19.69
C ASN A 2 -3.03 -4.26 -18.14
N PRO A 3 -3.54 -5.34 -17.50
CA PRO A 3 -3.68 -5.41 -16.04
C PRO A 3 -2.33 -5.25 -15.32
N LEU A 4 -1.24 -5.73 -15.93
CA LEU A 4 0.12 -5.55 -15.43
C LEU A 4 0.56 -4.08 -15.41
N LEU A 5 0.21 -3.29 -16.42
CA LEU A 5 0.53 -1.85 -16.46
C LEU A 5 -0.27 -1.09 -15.42
N HIS A 6 -1.52 -1.48 -15.19
CA HIS A 6 -2.35 -0.90 -14.14
C HIS A 6 -1.77 -1.18 -12.75
N LEU A 7 -1.37 -2.43 -12.48
CA LEU A 7 -0.72 -2.81 -11.22
C LEU A 7 0.62 -2.09 -11.02
N ALA A 8 1.42 -1.94 -12.09
CA ALA A 8 2.67 -1.20 -12.04
C ALA A 8 2.45 0.30 -11.76
N ALA A 9 1.42 0.90 -12.35
CA ALA A 9 1.06 2.30 -12.10
C ALA A 9 0.58 2.51 -10.65
N CYS A 10 -0.28 1.61 -10.13
CA CYS A 10 -0.69 1.64 -8.73
C CYS A 10 0.51 1.50 -7.79
N LEU A 11 1.39 0.53 -8.05
CA LEU A 11 2.61 0.34 -7.25
C LEU A 11 3.50 1.59 -7.28
N ALA A 12 3.72 2.18 -8.46
CA ALA A 12 4.54 3.38 -8.60
C ALA A 12 3.95 4.57 -7.82
N LEU A 13 2.62 4.74 -7.86
CA LEU A 13 1.93 5.77 -7.09
C LEU A 13 2.11 5.55 -5.59
N THR A 14 1.84 4.34 -5.10
CA THR A 14 2.00 3.97 -3.69
C THR A 14 3.44 4.20 -3.23
N VAL A 15 4.43 3.72 -4.00
CA VAL A 15 5.85 3.92 -3.71
C VAL A 15 6.19 5.41 -3.65
N ALA A 16 5.73 6.23 -4.60
CA ALA A 16 6.02 7.66 -4.62
C ALA A 16 5.44 8.37 -3.39
N VAL A 17 4.19 8.07 -3.04
CA VAL A 17 3.50 8.66 -1.88
C VAL A 17 4.17 8.25 -0.59
N GLU A 18 4.41 6.96 -0.37
CA GLU A 18 4.94 6.46 0.90
C GLU A 18 6.43 6.77 1.08
N CYS A 19 7.24 6.63 0.03
CA CYS A 19 8.65 6.99 0.13
C CYS A 19 8.82 8.49 0.36
N GLY A 20 8.00 9.32 -0.31
CA GLY A 20 7.98 10.77 -0.10
C GLY A 20 7.57 11.13 1.33
N ALA A 21 6.47 10.57 1.80
CA ALA A 21 5.98 10.80 3.17
C ALA A 21 6.96 10.27 4.23
N ALA A 22 7.52 9.07 4.05
CA ALA A 22 8.53 8.52 4.97
C ALA A 22 9.82 9.35 4.96
N ALA A 23 10.27 9.85 3.80
CA ALA A 23 11.42 10.74 3.71
C ALA A 23 11.19 12.06 4.46
N LEU A 24 9.99 12.64 4.35
CA LEU A 24 9.62 13.88 5.02
C LEU A 24 9.46 13.69 6.53
N LEU A 25 8.75 12.65 6.96
CA LEU A 25 8.41 12.40 8.37
C LEU A 25 9.61 11.89 9.18
N LEU A 26 10.39 10.96 8.62
CA LEU A 26 11.56 10.41 9.30
C LEU A 26 12.84 11.18 9.03
N ARG A 27 12.83 12.15 8.09
CA ARG A 27 13.99 12.91 7.62
C ARG A 27 15.21 12.02 7.34
N SER A 28 14.96 10.81 6.84
CA SER A 28 15.95 9.74 6.75
C SER A 28 15.81 8.96 5.46
N ARG A 29 16.91 8.85 4.71
CA ARG A 29 17.00 8.01 3.51
C ARG A 29 16.75 6.53 3.82
N ARG A 30 17.11 6.08 5.02
CA ARG A 30 16.82 4.70 5.48
C ARG A 30 15.32 4.49 5.68
N GLY A 31 14.59 5.53 6.11
CA GLY A 31 13.13 5.50 6.23
C GLY A 31 12.45 5.31 4.87
N ALA A 32 12.85 6.11 3.88
CA ALA A 32 12.38 5.97 2.51
C ALA A 32 12.75 4.60 1.89
N TYR A 33 13.96 4.10 2.14
CA TYR A 33 14.37 2.77 1.66
C TYR A 33 13.54 1.65 2.29
N ALA A 34 13.25 1.73 3.59
CA ALA A 34 12.39 0.76 4.25
C ALA A 34 10.95 0.80 3.69
N ALA A 35 10.42 1.99 3.38
CA ALA A 35 9.10 2.15 2.76
C ALA A 35 9.09 1.60 1.34
N LEU A 36 10.13 1.84 0.55
CA LEU A 36 10.29 1.26 -0.78
C LEU A 36 10.27 -0.27 -0.72
N LEU A 37 11.08 -0.86 0.17
CA LEU A 37 11.18 -2.31 0.31
C LEU A 37 9.89 -2.93 0.84
N GLY A 38 9.22 -2.25 1.78
CA GLY A 38 7.89 -2.61 2.26
C GLY A 38 6.91 -2.70 1.10
N ASN A 39 6.76 -1.61 0.36
CA ASN A 39 5.85 -1.55 -0.77
C ASN A 39 6.14 -2.55 -1.87
N LEU A 40 7.43 -2.83 -2.16
CA LEU A 40 7.81 -3.81 -3.18
C LEU A 40 7.39 -5.23 -2.79
N LEU A 41 7.30 -5.54 -1.49
CA LEU A 41 6.93 -6.84 -0.96
C LEU A 41 5.43 -6.96 -0.70
N THR A 42 4.82 -5.93 -0.08
CA THR A 42 3.43 -5.96 0.35
C THR A 42 2.46 -5.73 -0.80
N ASN A 43 2.65 -4.69 -1.63
CA ASN A 43 1.66 -4.33 -2.65
C ASN A 43 1.45 -5.41 -3.73
N PRO A 44 2.46 -6.09 -4.29
CA PRO A 44 2.21 -7.14 -5.27
C PRO A 44 1.45 -8.33 -4.67
N LEU A 45 1.78 -8.70 -3.43
CA LEU A 45 1.10 -9.78 -2.69
C LEU A 45 -0.36 -9.41 -2.39
N LEU A 46 -0.60 -8.21 -1.88
CA LEU A 46 -1.94 -7.73 -1.54
C LEU A 46 -2.81 -7.56 -2.77
N ASN A 47 -2.28 -7.00 -3.86
CA ASN A 47 -3.01 -6.87 -5.12
C ASN A 47 -3.32 -8.24 -5.75
N GLY A 48 -2.40 -9.20 -5.68
CA GLY A 48 -2.65 -10.57 -6.11
C GLY A 48 -3.73 -11.25 -5.28
N ALA A 49 -3.68 -11.10 -3.95
CA ALA A 49 -4.70 -11.62 -3.05
C ALA A 49 -6.06 -10.96 -3.28
N LEU A 50 -6.09 -9.65 -3.53
CA LEU A 50 -7.31 -8.91 -3.86
C LEU A 50 -7.93 -9.43 -5.16
N LEU A 51 -7.13 -9.62 -6.22
CA LEU A 51 -7.59 -10.18 -7.50
C LEU A 51 -8.21 -11.57 -7.30
N LEU A 52 -7.53 -12.45 -6.56
CA LEU A 52 -8.05 -13.79 -6.26
C LEU A 52 -9.36 -13.72 -5.46
N LEU A 53 -9.42 -12.90 -4.41
CA LEU A 53 -10.63 -12.74 -3.60
C LEU A 53 -11.78 -12.12 -4.38
N GLN A 54 -11.53 -11.20 -5.30
CA GLN A 54 -12.56 -10.65 -6.18
C GLN A 54 -13.12 -11.70 -7.14
N THR A 55 -12.26 -12.59 -7.67
CA THR A 55 -12.74 -13.69 -8.54
C THR A 55 -13.54 -14.74 -7.78
N ALA A 56 -13.19 -15.03 -6.53
CA ALA A 56 -13.87 -16.05 -5.73
C ALA A 56 -15.12 -15.52 -5.00
N PHE A 57 -15.09 -14.28 -4.49
CA PHE A 57 -16.13 -13.71 -3.63
C PHE A 57 -16.38 -12.23 -3.96
N PRO A 58 -17.01 -11.90 -5.10
CA PRO A 58 -17.22 -10.52 -5.53
C PRO A 58 -18.05 -9.69 -4.53
N ALA A 59 -19.01 -10.32 -3.83
CA ALA A 59 -19.83 -9.66 -2.81
C ALA A 59 -19.05 -9.27 -1.53
N ALA A 60 -17.88 -9.86 -1.29
CA ALA A 60 -17.05 -9.62 -0.11
C ALA A 60 -15.90 -8.63 -0.37
N ARG A 61 -15.90 -7.94 -1.52
CA ARG A 61 -14.79 -7.07 -1.96
C ARG A 61 -14.35 -6.05 -0.91
N THR A 62 -15.29 -5.37 -0.26
CA THR A 62 -14.99 -4.36 0.77
C THR A 62 -14.38 -4.96 2.03
N ALA A 63 -14.89 -6.10 2.48
CA ALA A 63 -14.32 -6.81 3.63
C ALA A 63 -12.91 -7.36 3.34
N ALA A 64 -12.72 -7.91 2.13
CA ALA A 64 -11.42 -8.37 1.66
C ALA A 64 -10.41 -7.22 1.59
N LEU A 65 -10.81 -6.05 1.06
CA LEU A 65 -10.00 -4.84 1.07
C LEU A 65 -9.58 -4.45 2.48
N ALA A 66 -10.53 -4.34 3.42
CA ALA A 66 -10.22 -3.96 4.79
C ALA A 66 -9.24 -4.92 5.47
N LEU A 67 -9.41 -6.23 5.27
CA LEU A 67 -8.49 -7.24 5.81
C LEU A 67 -7.09 -7.13 5.21
N LEU A 68 -7.01 -6.89 3.90
CA LEU A 68 -5.73 -6.73 3.20
C LEU A 68 -5.00 -5.47 3.66
N GLU A 69 -5.68 -4.35 3.83
CA GLU A 69 -5.08 -3.11 4.37
C GLU A 69 -4.59 -3.31 5.82
N CYS A 70 -5.38 -3.98 6.67
CA CYS A 70 -4.93 -4.35 8.01
C CYS A 70 -3.66 -5.23 7.98
N GLY A 71 -3.61 -6.18 7.04
CA GLY A 71 -2.44 -7.03 6.81
C GLY A 71 -1.22 -6.24 6.34
N ALA A 72 -1.43 -5.27 5.44
CA ALA A 72 -0.40 -4.36 4.94
C ALA A 72 0.23 -3.57 6.09
N VAL A 73 -0.60 -2.93 6.90
CA VAL A 73 -0.17 -2.12 8.06
C VAL A 73 0.62 -2.98 9.05
N ALA A 74 0.16 -4.20 9.34
CA ALA A 74 0.86 -5.10 10.24
C ALA A 74 2.22 -5.54 9.66
N GLY A 75 2.25 -5.91 8.38
CA GLY A 75 3.45 -6.35 7.67
C GLY A 75 4.52 -5.26 7.57
N GLU A 76 4.11 -4.06 7.17
CA GLU A 76 4.98 -2.88 7.07
C GLU A 76 5.47 -2.42 8.44
N ALA A 77 4.60 -2.39 9.47
CA ALA A 77 5.04 -2.08 10.83
C ALA A 77 6.08 -3.09 11.34
N ALA A 78 5.91 -4.39 11.04
CA ALA A 78 6.90 -5.41 11.38
C ALA A 78 8.21 -5.22 10.61
N LEU A 79 8.14 -4.84 9.33
CA LEU A 79 9.30 -4.57 8.50
C LEU A 79 10.07 -3.33 8.97
N TYR A 80 9.36 -2.24 9.28
CA TYR A 80 9.95 -1.03 9.84
C TYR A 80 10.67 -1.30 11.15
N ARG A 81 10.14 -2.17 12.01
CA ARG A 81 10.83 -2.57 13.26
C ARG A 81 12.11 -3.37 13.02
N ARG A 82 12.20 -4.11 11.91
CA ARG A 82 13.40 -4.89 11.56
C ARG A 82 14.46 -4.02 10.87
N LEU A 83 14.02 -3.09 10.02
CA LEU A 83 14.91 -2.26 9.20
C LEU A 83 15.31 -0.94 9.85
N LEU A 84 14.48 -0.42 10.76
CA LEU A 84 14.71 0.82 11.48
C LEU A 84 14.64 0.52 12.99
N PRO A 85 15.49 1.17 13.81
CA PRO A 85 15.41 1.06 15.27
C PRO A 85 14.21 1.88 15.82
N LEU A 86 13.02 1.68 15.26
CA LEU A 86 11.79 2.37 15.64
C LEU A 86 11.00 1.56 16.68
N PRO A 87 10.58 2.17 17.80
CA PRO A 87 9.70 1.52 18.76
C PRO A 87 8.31 1.26 18.14
N VAL A 88 7.62 0.19 18.57
CA VAL A 88 6.26 -0.19 18.09
C VAL A 88 5.29 1.00 18.10
N ARG A 89 5.36 1.83 19.16
CA ARG A 89 4.54 3.02 19.34
C ARG A 89 4.70 4.08 18.25
N ARG A 90 5.77 4.02 17.45
CA ARG A 90 6.01 4.90 16.29
C ARG A 90 5.89 4.17 14.96
N ALA A 91 6.26 2.89 14.90
CA ALA A 91 6.19 2.11 13.66
C ALA A 91 4.75 1.82 13.22
N ALA A 92 3.85 1.47 14.14
CA ALA A 92 2.45 1.19 13.84
C ALA A 92 1.68 2.43 13.31
N PRO A 93 1.71 3.60 13.98
CA PRO A 93 1.02 4.78 13.46
C PRO A 93 1.67 5.32 12.18
N LEU A 94 2.98 5.16 12.00
CA LEU A 94 3.65 5.52 10.74
C LEU A 94 3.13 4.66 9.59
N SER A 95 3.11 3.34 9.75
CA SER A 95 2.61 2.43 8.71
C SER A 95 1.13 2.67 8.42
N LEU A 96 0.30 2.86 9.45
CA LEU A 96 -1.11 3.22 9.27
C LEU A 96 -1.27 4.52 8.46
N LEU A 97 -0.47 5.55 8.77
CA LEU A 97 -0.54 6.83 8.08
C LEU A 97 -0.08 6.74 6.63
N LEU A 98 1.01 6.02 6.36
CA LEU A 98 1.51 5.80 5.01
C LEU A 98 0.52 5.01 4.16
N ASN A 99 0.01 3.90 4.71
CA ASN A 99 -1.00 3.08 4.06
C ASN A 99 -2.31 3.87 3.80
N ALA A 100 -2.77 4.68 4.76
CA ALA A 100 -3.95 5.54 4.57
C ALA A 100 -3.74 6.62 3.49
N LEU A 101 -2.54 7.21 3.41
CA LEU A 101 -2.20 8.19 2.37
C LEU A 101 -2.21 7.54 0.97
N SER A 102 -1.63 6.35 0.86
CA SER A 102 -1.60 5.59 -0.40
C SER A 102 -2.98 5.12 -0.83
N PHE A 103 -3.77 4.58 0.09
CA PHE A 103 -5.15 4.18 -0.16
C PHE A 103 -6.00 5.38 -0.61
N GLY A 104 -5.87 6.51 0.10
CA GLY A 104 -6.52 7.76 -0.28
C GLY A 104 -6.09 8.27 -1.66
N ALA A 105 -4.81 8.21 -1.99
CA ALA A 105 -4.29 8.57 -3.31
C ALA A 105 -4.85 7.65 -4.41
N GLY A 106 -4.94 6.34 -4.15
CA GLY A 106 -5.55 5.38 -5.05
C GLY A 106 -7.03 5.66 -5.32
N GLN A 107 -7.80 5.97 -4.28
CA GLN A 107 -9.21 6.35 -4.43
C GLN A 107 -9.40 7.69 -5.15
N ALA A 108 -8.59 8.70 -4.84
CA ALA A 108 -8.63 9.99 -5.53
C ALA A 108 -8.35 9.82 -7.03
N LEU A 109 -7.37 8.99 -7.39
CA LEU A 109 -7.04 8.71 -8.78
C LEU A 109 -8.17 7.94 -9.49
N ALA A 110 -8.85 7.02 -8.80
CA ALA A 110 -10.03 6.33 -9.31
C ALA A 110 -11.26 7.24 -9.51
N CYS A 111 -11.39 8.33 -8.72
CA CYS A 111 -12.43 9.34 -8.92
C CYS A 111 -12.10 10.31 -10.08
N ILE A 112 -10.82 10.63 -10.28
CA ILE A 112 -10.36 11.57 -11.33
C ILE A 112 -10.28 10.90 -12.70
N ILE A 113 -9.77 9.67 -12.72
CA ILE A 113 -9.76 8.81 -13.89
C ILE A 113 -10.86 7.78 -13.61
N PRO A 114 -12.11 8.02 -14.04
CA PRO A 114 -13.08 6.95 -14.13
C PRO A 114 -12.52 5.98 -15.16
N LEU A 115 -11.70 5.06 -14.68
CA LEU A 115 -11.29 3.91 -15.45
C LEU A 115 -12.60 3.20 -15.74
N GLU A 116 -13.09 3.36 -16.97
CA GLU A 116 -14.04 2.46 -17.59
C GLU A 116 -13.42 1.05 -17.58
N VAL A 117 -13.40 0.43 -16.40
CA VAL A 117 -13.28 -1.01 -16.27
C VAL A 117 -14.71 -1.49 -16.43
N SER A 118 -15.14 -1.50 -17.69
CA SER A 118 -16.14 -2.44 -18.15
C SER A 118 -15.54 -3.83 -17.96
N LEU A 119 -15.81 -4.42 -16.80
CA LEU A 119 -15.90 -5.87 -16.63
C LEU A 119 -17.38 -6.22 -16.64
#